data_AF-A0A249P496-F1
#
_entry.id   AF-A0A249P496-F1
#
_cell.length_a   1.000
_cell.length_b   1.000
_cell.length_c   1.000
_cell.angle_alpha   90.00
_cell.angle_beta   90.00
_cell.angle_gamma   90.00
#
_symmetry.space_group_name_H-M   'P 1'
#
loop_
_entity.id
_entity.type
_entity.pdbx_description
1 polymer ?
#
loop_
_entity_poly.entity_id
_entity_poly.type
_entity_poly.pdbx_seq_one_letter_code
_entity_poly.pdbx_strand_id
1 'polypeptide(L)' 'MLADHGAAMPLDRPVTPEEVASICQALDQLLDEYRIPREGEEAEALAAKLFTIYQTGVRDIELLKTLAIAES' A
#
# COMPACT_ATOMS: atom_id res chain seq x y z
N MET A 1 -20.78 1.42 20.88
CA MET A 1 -21.20 1.82 19.52
C MET A 1 -20.46 0.89 18.58
N LEU A 2 -21.20 0.01 17.90
CA LEU A 2 -20.70 -1.15 17.17
C LEU A 2 -19.83 -0.72 15.98
N ALA A 3 -18.70 -1.39 15.77
CA ALA A 3 -17.89 -1.27 14.58
C ALA A 3 -18.63 -1.91 13.40
N ASP A 4 -19.18 -1.07 12.54
CA ASP A 4 -19.79 -1.44 11.26
C ASP A 4 -18.69 -1.96 10.33
N HIS A 5 -18.54 -3.29 10.27
CA HIS A 5 -17.74 -4.00 9.26
C HIS A 5 -18.70 -4.49 8.19
N GLY A 6 -18.80 -3.78 7.06
CA GLY A 6 -19.55 -4.35 5.92
C GLY A 6 -20.10 -3.41 4.85
N ALA A 7 -19.66 -2.16 4.75
CA ALA A 7 -20.02 -1.32 3.61
C ALA A 7 -18.78 -1.13 2.71
N ALA A 8 -18.90 -1.50 1.44
CA ALA A 8 -18.00 -1.03 0.39
C ALA A 8 -17.96 0.51 0.45
N MET A 9 -16.93 1.07 1.09
CA MET A 9 -16.87 2.50 1.38
C MET A 9 -16.44 3.29 0.14
N PRO A 10 -17.09 4.42 -0.14
CA PRO A 10 -16.71 5.32 -1.23
C PRO A 10 -15.27 5.79 -1.05
N LEU A 11 -14.56 5.95 -2.16
CA LEU A 11 -13.12 6.27 -2.27
C LEU A 11 -12.72 7.65 -1.72
N ASP A 12 -13.66 8.41 -1.15
CA ASP A 12 -13.46 9.74 -0.57
C ASP A 12 -13.09 9.71 0.93
N ARG A 13 -12.90 8.52 1.52
CA ARG A 13 -12.54 8.42 2.94
C ARG A 13 -11.04 8.63 3.17
N PRO A 14 -10.64 9.38 4.22
CA PRO A 14 -9.24 9.48 4.60
C PRO A 14 -8.67 8.09 4.89
N VAL A 15 -7.43 7.86 4.46
CA VAL A 15 -6.71 6.60 4.73
C VAL A 15 -6.60 6.43 6.25
N THR A 16 -7.08 5.29 6.74
CA THR A 16 -7.02 4.98 8.17
C THR A 16 -5.62 4.50 8.57
N PRO A 17 -5.22 4.65 9.84
CA PRO A 17 -3.90 4.19 10.29
C PRO A 17 -3.68 2.68 10.09
N GLU A 18 -4.72 1.85 10.14
CA GLU A 18 -4.64 0.41 9.83
C GLU A 18 -4.31 0.16 8.35
N GLU A 19 -4.85 0.98 7.46
CA GLU A 19 -4.56 0.89 6.02
C GLU A 19 -3.14 1.35 5.72
N VAL A 20 -2.69 2.43 6.36
CA VAL A 20 -1.28 2.83 6.30
C VAL A 20 -0.37 1.70 6.78
N ALA A 21 -0.72 1.03 7.90
CA ALA A 21 0.05 -0.09 8.41
C ALA A 21 0.11 -1.26 7.40
N SER A 22 -0.99 -1.54 6.71
CA SER A 22 -1.06 -2.57 5.68
C SER A 22 -0.19 -2.23 4.46
N ILE A 23 -0.19 -0.97 4.02
CA ILE A 23 0.66 -0.46 2.94
C ILE A 23 2.14 -0.53 3.35
N CYS A 24 2.49 -0.10 4.57
CA CYS A 24 3.85 -0.20 5.10
C CYS A 24 4.31 -1.65 5.19
N GLN A 25 3.44 -2.57 5.61
CA GLN A 25 3.76 -3.99 5.65
C GLN A 25 4.00 -4.56 4.25
N ALA A 26 3.22 -4.14 3.25
CA ALA A 26 3.42 -4.53 1.86
C ALA A 26 4.76 -4.01 1.31
N LEU A 27 5.11 -2.77 1.65
CA LEU A 27 6.41 -2.18 1.34
C LEU A 27 7.55 -2.97 1.98
N ASP A 28 7.52 -3.22 3.29
CA ASP A 28 8.57 -3.98 3.99
C ASP A 28 8.76 -5.38 3.39
N GLN A 29 7.68 -6.06 2.99
CA GLN A 29 7.77 -7.33 2.28
C GLN A 29 8.46 -7.21 0.91
N LEU A 30 8.15 -6.17 0.13
CA LEU A 30 8.81 -5.94 -1.15
C LEU A 30 10.28 -5.59 -0.96
N LEU A 31 10.61 -4.78 0.03
CA LEU A 31 12.00 -4.44 0.34
C LEU A 31 12.81 -5.69 0.72
N ASP A 32 12.24 -6.58 1.53
CA ASP A 32 12.89 -7.85 1.89
C ASP A 32 13.04 -8.79 0.68
N GLU A 33 11.95 -8.98 -0.09
CA GLU A 33 11.90 -9.87 -1.24
C GLU A 33 12.90 -9.47 -2.34
N TYR A 34 12.99 -8.17 -2.61
CA TYR A 34 13.90 -7.61 -3.61
C TYR A 34 15.26 -7.20 -3.02
N ARG A 35 15.50 -7.41 -1.72
CA ARG A 35 16.69 -6.98 -0.97
C ARG A 35 17.02 -5.49 -1.16
N ILE A 36 15.99 -4.66 -1.26
CA ILE A 36 16.14 -3.22 -1.38
C ILE A 36 16.32 -2.65 0.04
N PRO A 37 17.34 -1.82 0.28
CA PRO A 37 17.50 -1.17 1.56
C PRO A 37 16.31 -0.25 1.81
N ARG A 38 15.73 -0.31 3.02
CA ARG A 38 14.62 0.56 3.44
C ARG A 38 14.94 2.05 3.37
N GLU A 39 16.23 2.38 3.41
CA GLU A 39 16.75 3.72 3.29
C GLU A 39 17.32 3.90 1.89
N GLY A 40 16.73 4.80 1.11
CA GLY A 40 17.18 5.10 -0.24
C GLY A 40 16.05 5.54 -1.16
N GLU A 41 16.43 6.11 -2.30
CA GLU A 41 15.50 6.59 -3.32
C GLU A 41 14.59 5.48 -3.84
N GLU A 42 15.10 4.24 -3.96
CA GLU A 42 14.32 3.09 -4.40
C GLU A 42 13.19 2.72 -3.44
N ALA A 43 13.45 2.73 -2.12
CA ALA A 43 12.43 2.45 -1.12
C ALA A 43 11.38 3.55 -1.04
N GLU A 44 11.80 4.81 -1.16
CA GLU A 44 10.88 5.96 -1.20
C GLU A 44 10.00 5.93 -2.46
N ALA A 45 10.59 5.60 -3.61
CA ALA A 45 9.85 5.43 -4.86
C ALA A 45 8.82 4.29 -4.78
N LEU A 46 9.20 3.15 -4.19
CA LEU A 46 8.28 2.03 -3.94
C LEU A 46 7.15 2.43 -2.99
N ALA A 47 7.47 3.13 -1.90
CA ALA A 47 6.46 3.63 -0.97
C ALA A 47 5.48 4.56 -1.68
N ALA A 48 5.99 5.55 -2.42
CA ALA A 48 5.17 6.49 -3.19
C ALA A 48 4.27 5.77 -4.19
N LYS A 49 4.80 4.80 -4.96
CA LYS A 49 4.01 3.98 -5.90
C LYS A 49 2.88 3.25 -5.19
N LEU A 50 3.17 2.57 -4.08
CA LEU A 50 2.16 1.84 -3.30
C LEU A 50 1.04 2.79 -2.82
N PHE A 51 1.39 3.97 -2.32
CA PHE A 51 0.41 4.98 -1.92
C PHE A 51 -0.42 5.51 -3.11
N THR A 52 0.22 5.78 -4.25
CA THR A 52 -0.48 6.24 -5.45
C THR A 52 -1.46 5.19 -5.95
N ILE A 53 -1.04 3.92 -6.06
CA ILE A 53 -1.91 2.81 -6.46
C ILE A 53 -3.06 2.66 -5.46
N TYR A 54 -2.79 2.77 -4.17
CA TYR A 54 -3.82 2.73 -3.13
C TYR A 54 -4.87 3.83 -3.29
N GLN A 55 -4.43 5.06 -3.59
CA GLN A 55 -5.30 6.20 -3.83
C GLN A 55 -6.17 6.03 -5.09
N THR A 56 -5.77 5.21 -6.05
CA THR A 56 -6.64 4.86 -7.20
C THR A 56 -7.82 3.95 -6.80
N GLY A 57 -7.81 3.41 -5.58
CA GLY A 57 -8.85 2.55 -5.02
C GLY A 57 -8.50 1.08 -4.94
N VAL A 58 -7.25 0.70 -5.26
CA VAL A 58 -6.75 -0.66 -5.06
C VAL A 58 -6.53 -0.90 -3.57
N ARG A 59 -7.38 -1.75 -2.96
CA ARG A 59 -7.21 -2.18 -1.56
C ARG A 59 -6.66 -3.60 -1.41
N ASP A 60 -6.50 -4.32 -2.52
CA ASP A 60 -5.94 -5.65 -2.52
C ASP A 60 -4.41 -5.55 -2.44
N ILE A 61 -3.83 -6.08 -1.36
CA ILE A 61 -2.41 -5.92 -1.05
C ILE A 61 -1.53 -6.70 -2.04
N GLU A 62 -1.95 -7.87 -2.50
CA GLU A 62 -1.19 -8.62 -3.50
C GLU A 62 -1.17 -7.87 -4.83
N LEU A 63 -2.33 -7.36 -5.27
CA LEU A 63 -2.42 -6.54 -6.48
C LEU A 63 -1.59 -5.25 -6.35
N LEU A 64 -1.63 -4.60 -5.19
CA LEU A 64 -0.84 -3.39 -4.90
C LEU A 64 0.65 -3.65 -5.07
N LYS A 65 1.15 -4.78 -4.53
CA LYS A 65 2.53 -5.21 -4.67
C LYS A 65 2.88 -5.47 -6.13
N THR A 66 2.05 -6.22 -6.86
CA THR A 66 2.26 -6.52 -8.27
C THR A 66 2.32 -5.24 -9.12
N LEU A 67 1.41 -4.29 -8.90
CA LEU A 67 1.39 -3.04 -9.66
C LEU A 67 2.61 -2.16 -9.35
N ALA A 68 3.07 -2.14 -8.09
CA ALA A 68 4.23 -1.34 -7.69
C ALA A 68 5.54 -1.80 -8.36
N ILE A 69 5.67 -3.11 -8.64
CA ILE A 69 6.83 -3.70 -9.33
C ILE A 69 6.67 -3.76 -10.86
N ALA A 70 5.43 -3.76 -11.37
CA ALA A 70 5.15 -3.96 -12.79
C ALA A 70 5.40 -2.70 -13.65
N GLU A 71 5.28 -1.51 -13.06
CA GLU A 71 5.67 -0.25 -13.71
C GLU A 71 7.20 -0.09 -13.62
N SER A 72 7.91 -0.75 -14.54
CA SER A 72 9.37 -0.72 -14.69
C SER A 72 9.81 -0.14 -16.02
#